data_AF-A0AAX3AB28-F1
#
_entry.id   AF-A0AAX3AB28-F1
#
_cell.length_a   1.000
_cell.length_b   1.000
_cell.length_c   1.000
_cell.angle_alpha   90.00
_cell.angle_beta   90.00
_cell.angle_gamma   90.00
#
_symmetry.space_group_name_H-M   'P 1'
#
loop_
_entity.id
_entity.type
_entity.pdbx_description
1 polymer ?
#
loop_
_entity_poly.entity_id
_entity_poly.type
_entity_poly.pdbx_seq_one_letter_code
_entity_poly.pdbx_strand_id
1 'polypeptide(L)'
;MKTTIVASRSPVTVIGGGQPGPNDLNEALQLAPMCVAVDGGANLARDADVEIAALVGDFDSVTPETLSQIPLARQFKMAEQETTDFDKALRSVAAPLIVAVGFSGGRVDHQLAALSSLARHPHQRCLLIAGEQVIFLAPPRLDLPTRAGDVVSIYPLAAVHGESSGLEWPLDGLELSPLGRLGTSNRATGPATLRVDRPAALVMVPRVLIPQVAQSLLQPDAAAWPVPSE
;
A
#
# COMPACT_ATOMS: atom_id res chain seq x y z
N MET A 1 -6.63 19.71 -2.66
CA MET A 1 -6.26 19.73 -4.09
C MET A 1 -5.27 18.61 -4.36
N LYS A 2 -5.45 17.85 -5.45
CA LYS A 2 -4.57 16.76 -5.86
C LYS A 2 -3.31 17.33 -6.51
N THR A 3 -2.15 17.16 -5.87
CA THR A 3 -0.85 17.60 -6.43
C THR A 3 -0.03 16.36 -6.77
N THR A 4 -0.09 15.93 -8.02
CA THR A 4 0.83 14.90 -8.52
C THR A 4 2.22 15.51 -8.70
N ILE A 5 3.19 14.97 -7.99
CA ILE A 5 4.59 15.41 -8.00
C ILE A 5 5.42 14.49 -8.91
N VAL A 6 5.21 13.18 -8.79
CA VAL A 6 5.88 12.16 -9.60
C VAL A 6 4.84 11.44 -10.44
N ALA A 7 5.07 11.38 -11.75
CA ALA A 7 4.27 10.60 -12.68
C ALA A 7 5.16 9.56 -13.37
N SER A 8 4.75 8.30 -13.36
CA SER A 8 5.48 7.19 -13.96
C SER A 8 4.54 6.25 -14.70
N ARG A 9 5.03 5.68 -15.81
CA ARG A 9 4.34 4.59 -16.54
C ARG A 9 4.68 3.21 -15.99
N SER A 10 5.61 3.14 -15.05
CA SER A 10 6.04 1.92 -14.35
C SER A 10 5.73 2.03 -12.86
N PRO A 11 5.67 0.90 -12.12
CA PRO A 11 5.51 0.92 -10.68
C PRO A 11 6.55 1.82 -9.97
N VAL A 12 6.15 2.42 -8.85
CA VAL A 12 7.00 3.34 -8.05
C VAL A 12 7.08 2.83 -6.61
N THR A 13 8.29 2.73 -6.07
CA THR A 13 8.52 2.50 -4.64
C THR A 13 8.33 3.80 -3.88
N VAL A 14 7.60 3.73 -2.79
CA VAL A 14 7.45 4.83 -1.84
C VAL A 14 7.99 4.37 -0.48
N ILE A 15 8.91 5.15 0.09
CA ILE A 15 9.49 4.89 1.41
C ILE A 15 9.08 5.96 2.42
N GLY A 16 8.44 5.53 3.52
CA GLY A 16 8.13 6.35 4.68
C GLY A 16 9.13 6.18 5.83
N GLY A 17 9.03 7.01 6.86
CA GLY A 17 9.93 7.04 8.02
C GLY A 17 9.66 6.01 9.13
N GLY A 18 8.90 4.95 8.85
CA GLY A 18 8.61 3.87 9.79
C GLY A 18 9.80 2.94 10.02
N GLN A 19 9.51 1.70 10.44
CA GLN A 19 10.53 0.69 10.72
C GLN A 19 10.42 -0.46 9.71
N PRO A 20 10.90 -0.29 8.46
CA PRO A 20 10.92 -1.39 7.50
C PRO A 20 11.86 -2.51 7.97
N GLY A 21 11.53 -3.74 7.61
CA GLY A 21 12.45 -4.87 7.71
C GLY A 21 13.68 -4.71 6.81
N PRO A 22 14.76 -5.46 7.08
CA PRO A 22 16.06 -5.27 6.41
C PRO A 22 16.02 -5.45 4.89
N ASN A 23 15.07 -6.23 4.36
CA ASN A 23 14.94 -6.50 2.93
C ASN A 23 13.76 -5.79 2.26
N ASP A 24 12.92 -5.07 3.01
CA ASP A 24 11.66 -4.52 2.51
C ASP A 24 11.91 -3.54 1.36
N LEU A 25 12.85 -2.62 1.54
CA LEU A 25 13.20 -1.64 0.51
C LEU A 25 13.77 -2.31 -0.74
N ASN A 26 14.65 -3.30 -0.58
CA ASN A 26 15.24 -4.02 -1.70
C ASN A 26 14.19 -4.80 -2.50
N GLU A 27 13.26 -5.49 -1.83
CA GLU A 27 12.17 -6.18 -2.50
C GLU A 27 11.23 -5.22 -3.23
N ALA A 28 10.93 -4.06 -2.63
CA ALA A 28 10.14 -3.04 -3.28
C ALA A 28 10.84 -2.52 -4.55
N LEU A 29 12.13 -2.20 -4.47
CA LEU A 29 12.92 -1.67 -5.60
C LEU A 29 13.11 -2.68 -6.74
N GLN A 30 13.12 -3.98 -6.44
CA GLN A 30 13.14 -5.02 -7.47
C GLN A 30 11.88 -4.99 -8.36
N LEU A 31 10.74 -4.59 -7.79
CA LEU A 31 9.48 -4.45 -8.52
C LEU A 31 9.29 -3.05 -9.11
N ALA A 32 9.80 -2.04 -8.42
CA ALA A 32 9.57 -0.63 -8.69
C ALA A 32 10.86 0.18 -8.47
N PRO A 33 11.79 0.21 -9.44
CA PRO A 33 13.13 0.79 -9.22
C PRO A 33 13.16 2.29 -8.93
N MET A 34 12.10 3.03 -9.28
CA MET A 34 11.99 4.44 -8.97
C MET A 34 11.53 4.62 -7.52
N CYS A 35 12.34 5.30 -6.71
CA CYS A 35 12.05 5.56 -5.29
C CYS A 35 11.56 6.99 -5.05
N VAL A 36 10.48 7.15 -4.30
CA VAL A 36 10.03 8.44 -3.74
C VAL A 36 10.07 8.33 -2.23
N ALA A 37 10.79 9.25 -1.58
CA ALA A 37 10.84 9.32 -0.13
C ALA A 37 9.80 10.27 0.41
N VAL A 38 9.21 9.90 1.55
CA VAL A 38 8.31 10.74 2.31
C VAL A 38 8.91 11.00 3.68
N ASP A 39 9.13 12.27 3.99
CA ASP A 39 9.73 12.77 5.23
C ASP A 39 10.92 11.89 5.67
N GLY A 40 10.89 11.33 6.89
CA GLY A 40 11.96 10.50 7.43
C GLY A 40 12.39 9.30 6.57
N GLY A 41 11.57 8.88 5.60
CA GLY A 41 11.93 7.87 4.60
C GLY A 41 13.16 8.25 3.77
N ALA A 42 13.48 9.54 3.65
CA ALA A 42 14.70 10.01 2.99
C ALA A 42 15.97 9.56 3.71
N ASN A 43 15.95 9.53 5.05
CA ASN A 43 17.09 9.05 5.82
C ASN A 43 17.30 7.55 5.57
N LEU A 44 16.22 6.77 5.54
CA LEU A 44 16.29 5.33 5.25
C LEU A 44 16.79 5.05 3.84
N ALA A 45 16.35 5.83 2.85
CA ALA A 45 16.85 5.72 1.48
C ALA A 45 18.35 6.05 1.41
N ARG A 46 18.81 7.11 2.08
CA ARG A 46 20.23 7.45 2.19
C ARG A 46 21.04 6.33 2.83
N ASP A 47 20.58 5.80 3.96
CA ASP A 47 21.29 4.76 4.70
C ASP A 47 21.39 3.44 3.92
N ALA A 48 20.52 3.25 2.93
CA ALA A 48 20.53 2.13 1.99
C ALA A 48 21.21 2.45 0.64
N ASP A 49 21.86 3.61 0.50
CA ASP A 49 22.47 4.10 -0.76
C ASP A 49 21.50 4.13 -1.95
N VAL A 50 20.22 4.41 -1.69
CA VAL A 50 19.16 4.48 -2.70
C VAL A 50 18.94 5.93 -3.17
N GLU A 51 19.08 6.15 -4.48
CA GLU A 51 18.74 7.43 -5.09
C GLU A 51 17.22 7.64 -5.10
N ILE A 52 16.76 8.79 -4.58
CA ILE A 52 15.35 9.18 -4.61
C ILE A 52 15.06 10.12 -5.79
N ALA A 53 13.93 9.88 -6.46
CA ALA A 53 13.41 10.72 -7.52
C ALA A 53 12.75 12.00 -6.97
N ALA A 54 12.14 11.91 -5.79
CA ALA A 54 11.53 13.02 -5.08
C ALA A 54 11.55 12.77 -3.56
N LEU A 55 11.67 13.86 -2.81
CA LEU A 55 11.40 13.94 -1.38
C LEU A 55 10.12 14.77 -1.18
N VAL A 56 9.13 14.20 -0.50
CA VAL A 56 7.84 14.83 -0.24
C VAL A 56 7.58 14.92 1.27
N GLY A 57 7.01 16.03 1.73
CA GLY A 57 6.63 16.20 3.14
C GLY A 57 7.04 17.57 3.70
N ASP A 58 7.03 17.75 5.02
CA ASP A 58 7.43 19.01 5.66
C ASP A 58 8.92 19.05 6.06
N PHE A 59 9.57 17.89 6.01
CA PHE A 59 10.98 17.61 6.27
C PHE A 59 11.39 17.70 7.74
N ASP A 60 10.45 17.69 8.68
CA ASP A 60 10.73 17.80 10.12
C ASP A 60 11.57 16.62 10.67
N SER A 61 11.44 15.46 10.05
CA SER A 61 12.09 14.20 10.40
C SER A 61 13.25 13.85 9.48
N VAL A 62 13.60 14.72 8.54
CA VAL A 62 14.76 14.56 7.64
C VAL A 62 15.99 15.19 8.29
N THR A 63 17.09 14.44 8.39
CA THR A 63 18.34 14.99 8.95
C THR A 63 18.94 16.05 8.02
N PRO A 64 19.59 17.11 8.54
CA PRO A 64 20.23 18.13 7.71
C PRO A 64 21.24 17.54 6.71
N GLU A 65 21.96 16.50 7.12
CA GLU A 65 22.92 15.79 6.28
C GLU A 65 22.23 15.14 5.07
N THR A 66 21.14 14.38 5.31
CA THR A 66 20.32 13.81 4.22
C THR A 66 19.76 14.89 3.31
N LEU A 67 19.17 15.93 3.90
CA LEU A 67 18.50 16.98 3.13
C LEU A 67 19.48 17.74 2.23
N SER A 68 20.71 17.97 2.70
CA SER A 68 21.77 18.64 1.93
C SER A 68 22.25 17.86 0.71
N GLN A 69 22.10 16.53 0.72
CA GLN A 69 22.49 15.65 -0.39
C GLN A 69 21.41 15.54 -1.47
N ILE A 70 20.17 15.93 -1.16
CA ILE A 70 19.05 15.86 -2.10
C ILE A 70 18.96 17.19 -2.86
N PRO A 71 18.98 17.19 -4.21
CA PRO A 71 18.85 18.42 -4.99
C PRO A 71 17.54 19.16 -4.68
N LEU A 72 17.58 20.49 -4.56
CA LEU A 72 16.38 21.31 -4.30
C LEU A 72 15.24 21.06 -5.30
N ALA A 73 15.57 20.75 -6.56
CA ALA A 73 14.59 20.42 -7.60
C ALA A 73 13.80 19.12 -7.34
N ARG A 74 14.27 18.27 -6.42
CA ARG A 74 13.61 17.04 -5.97
C ARG A 74 12.93 17.19 -4.61
N GLN A 75 13.02 18.36 -3.97
CA GLN A 75 12.43 18.62 -2.66
C GLN A 75 11.07 19.30 -2.82
N PHE A 76 9.99 18.58 -2.50
CA PHE A 76 8.62 19.07 -2.60
C PHE A 76 8.00 19.23 -1.22
N LYS A 77 8.11 20.46 -0.71
CA LYS A 77 7.63 20.79 0.63
C LYS A 77 6.10 20.86 0.68
N MET A 78 5.50 20.14 1.63
CA MET A 78 4.07 20.11 1.92
C MET A 78 3.86 20.39 3.41
N ALA A 79 3.47 21.62 3.75
CA ALA A 79 3.32 22.05 5.14
C ALA A 79 1.99 21.63 5.80
N GLU A 80 1.14 20.86 5.09
CA GLU A 80 -0.14 20.42 5.63
C GLU A 80 0.02 19.37 6.73
N GLN A 81 -0.66 19.56 7.87
CA GLN A 81 -0.63 18.67 9.03
C GLN A 81 -1.92 17.85 9.18
N GLU A 82 -2.97 18.17 8.41
CA GLU A 82 -4.29 17.52 8.49
C GLU A 82 -4.31 16.10 7.89
N THR A 83 -3.22 15.67 7.26
CA THR A 83 -3.12 14.39 6.55
C THR A 83 -1.84 13.66 6.89
N THR A 84 -1.91 12.34 6.88
CA THR A 84 -0.73 11.51 7.18
C THR A 84 0.32 11.57 6.07
N ASP A 85 1.54 11.17 6.41
CA ASP A 85 2.61 11.05 5.42
C ASP A 85 2.27 10.02 4.34
N PHE A 86 1.55 8.95 4.69
CA PHE A 86 1.12 7.99 3.68
C PHE A 86 0.03 8.55 2.76
N ASP A 87 -0.91 9.35 3.28
CA ASP A 87 -1.85 10.11 2.45
C ASP A 87 -1.11 11.06 1.50
N LYS A 88 -0.09 11.79 1.99
CA LYS A 88 0.75 12.66 1.14
C LYS A 88 1.41 11.84 0.03
N ALA A 89 1.94 10.66 0.37
CA ALA A 89 2.58 9.75 -0.58
C ALA A 89 1.63 9.32 -1.71
N LEU A 90 0.45 8.81 -1.36
CA LEU A 90 -0.55 8.32 -2.31
C LEU A 90 -1.10 9.42 -3.22
N ARG A 91 -1.12 10.69 -2.76
CA ARG A 91 -1.53 11.84 -3.59
C ARG A 91 -0.42 12.33 -4.52
N SER A 92 0.83 12.19 -4.09
CA SER A 92 2.01 12.73 -4.76
C SER A 92 2.50 11.89 -5.92
N VAL A 93 2.12 10.61 -5.97
CA VAL A 93 2.57 9.66 -6.99
C VAL A 93 1.40 9.25 -7.89
N ALA A 94 1.58 9.41 -9.19
CA ALA A 94 0.74 8.81 -10.23
C ALA A 94 1.53 7.69 -10.92
N ALA A 95 1.20 6.44 -10.60
CA ALA A 95 1.84 5.24 -11.14
C ALA A 95 0.79 4.13 -11.32
N PRO A 96 1.02 3.15 -12.20
CA PRO A 96 0.12 2.01 -12.35
C PRO A 96 0.05 1.14 -11.07
N LEU A 97 1.08 1.21 -10.21
CA LEU A 97 1.17 0.55 -8.92
C LEU A 97 2.17 1.30 -8.03
N ILE A 98 1.82 1.50 -6.76
CA ILE A 98 2.73 1.98 -5.71
C ILE A 98 3.15 0.78 -4.87
N VAL A 99 4.46 0.64 -4.60
CA VAL A 99 4.99 -0.35 -3.64
C VAL A 99 5.50 0.40 -2.43
N ALA A 100 4.76 0.35 -1.34
CA ALA A 100 4.99 1.13 -0.13
C ALA A 100 5.77 0.33 0.92
N VAL A 101 6.78 0.97 1.49
CA VAL A 101 7.61 0.44 2.58
C VAL A 101 7.81 1.51 3.66
N GLY A 102 8.01 1.10 4.91
CA GLY A 102 8.20 2.04 6.01
C GLY A 102 6.93 2.80 6.42
N PHE A 103 5.75 2.24 6.17
CA PHE A 103 4.46 2.74 6.69
C PHE A 103 3.82 1.77 7.70
N SER A 104 4.55 0.72 8.09
CA SER A 104 4.19 -0.26 9.11
C SER A 104 5.24 -0.32 10.21
N GLY A 105 4.91 -0.94 11.34
CA GLY A 105 5.80 -1.03 12.50
C GLY A 105 5.84 0.26 13.34
N GLY A 106 6.50 0.20 14.49
CA GLY A 106 6.57 1.32 15.43
C GLY A 106 5.19 1.75 15.99
N ARG A 107 4.80 3.00 15.73
CA ARG A 107 3.60 3.64 16.27
C ARG A 107 2.31 3.06 15.67
N VAL A 108 1.44 2.52 16.52
CA VAL A 108 0.18 1.85 16.10
C VAL A 108 -0.80 2.82 15.45
N ASP A 109 -0.90 4.04 15.95
CA ASP A 109 -1.77 5.08 15.40
C ASP A 109 -1.39 5.45 13.95
N HIS A 110 -0.09 5.52 13.65
CA HIS A 110 0.39 5.73 12.28
C HIS A 110 0.03 4.56 11.36
N GLN A 111 0.12 3.32 11.87
CA GLN A 111 -0.24 2.13 11.10
C GLN A 111 -1.74 2.12 10.76
N LEU A 112 -2.61 2.39 11.73
CA LEU A 112 -4.06 2.47 11.50
C LEU A 112 -4.42 3.57 10.50
N ALA A 113 -3.74 4.71 10.57
CA ALA A 113 -3.95 5.80 9.63
C ALA A 113 -3.44 5.46 8.22
N ALA A 114 -2.33 4.72 8.10
CA ALA A 114 -1.85 4.22 6.81
C ALA A 114 -2.85 3.26 6.16
N LEU A 115 -3.42 2.33 6.95
CA LEU A 115 -4.48 1.43 6.48
C LEU A 115 -5.73 2.19 6.03
N SER A 116 -6.12 3.23 6.76
CA SER A 116 -7.23 4.12 6.38
C SER A 116 -6.94 4.89 5.09
N SER A 117 -5.68 5.30 4.87
CA SER A 117 -5.26 6.02 3.65
C SER A 117 -5.48 5.17 2.40
N LEU A 118 -5.22 3.86 2.46
CA LEU A 118 -5.50 2.95 1.33
C LEU A 118 -6.97 3.03 0.88
N ALA A 119 -7.91 3.00 1.83
CA ALA A 119 -9.35 3.10 1.54
C ALA A 119 -9.80 4.51 1.13
N ARG A 120 -9.13 5.57 1.62
CA ARG A 120 -9.38 6.96 1.20
C ARG A 120 -8.91 7.26 -0.21
N HIS A 121 -7.92 6.52 -0.72
CA HIS A 121 -7.41 6.65 -2.08
C HIS A 121 -7.69 5.38 -2.90
N PRO A 122 -8.95 4.97 -3.08
CA PRO A 122 -9.27 3.64 -3.60
C PRO A 122 -9.01 3.50 -5.12
N HIS A 123 -8.72 4.63 -5.78
CA HIS A 123 -8.24 4.72 -7.15
C HIS A 123 -6.74 4.46 -7.28
N GLN A 124 -6.00 4.50 -6.17
CA GLN A 124 -4.57 4.19 -6.15
C GLN A 124 -4.37 2.71 -5.86
N ARG A 125 -3.68 2.02 -6.76
CA ARG A 125 -3.21 0.66 -6.52
C ARG A 125 -1.94 0.74 -5.69
N CYS A 126 -2.00 0.23 -4.46
CA CYS A 126 -0.86 0.26 -3.55
C CYS A 126 -0.68 -1.08 -2.85
N LEU A 127 0.54 -1.61 -2.88
CA LEU A 127 1.00 -2.74 -2.09
C LEU A 127 1.86 -2.25 -0.94
N LEU A 128 1.38 -2.37 0.29
CA LEU A 128 2.13 -2.06 1.49
C LEU A 128 2.81 -3.32 2.02
N ILE A 129 4.15 -3.35 2.01
CA ILE A 129 4.93 -4.41 2.65
C ILE A 129 4.91 -4.16 4.16
N ALA A 130 4.43 -5.14 4.93
CA ALA A 130 4.25 -5.04 6.38
C ALA A 130 4.61 -6.36 7.07
N GLY A 131 5.86 -6.46 7.52
CA GLY A 131 6.37 -7.66 8.19
C GLY A 131 6.32 -8.90 7.27
N GLU A 132 5.62 -9.94 7.70
CA GLU A 132 5.46 -11.21 6.97
C GLU A 132 4.32 -11.17 5.93
N GLN A 133 3.66 -10.02 5.77
CA GLN A 133 2.50 -9.87 4.91
C GLN A 133 2.67 -8.69 3.94
N VAL A 134 1.90 -8.75 2.87
CA VAL A 134 1.61 -7.59 2.03
C VAL A 134 0.14 -7.23 2.17
N ILE A 135 -0.13 -5.94 2.31
CA ILE A 135 -1.46 -5.37 2.56
C ILE A 135 -1.83 -4.47 1.39
N PHE A 136 -3.07 -4.57 0.91
CA PHE A 136 -3.58 -3.68 -0.13
C PHE A 136 -5.11 -3.56 -0.01
N LEU A 137 -5.66 -2.50 -0.61
CA LEU A 137 -7.11 -2.36 -0.73
C LEU A 137 -7.64 -3.36 -1.78
N ALA A 138 -8.66 -4.13 -1.42
CA ALA A 138 -9.34 -5.03 -2.35
C ALA A 138 -9.89 -4.23 -3.55
N PRO A 139 -9.51 -4.57 -4.80
CA PRO A 139 -10.24 -4.09 -5.97
C PRO A 139 -11.63 -4.77 -6.03
N PRO A 140 -12.55 -4.32 -6.91
CA PRO A 140 -13.89 -4.91 -7.04
C PRO A 140 -13.86 -6.42 -7.34
N ARG A 141 -12.85 -6.86 -8.07
CA ARG A 141 -12.55 -8.27 -8.34
C ARG A 141 -11.04 -8.49 -8.31
N LEU A 142 -10.61 -9.56 -7.66
CA LEU A 142 -9.23 -9.98 -7.63
C LEU A 142 -9.11 -11.50 -7.79
N ASP A 143 -8.20 -11.90 -8.67
CA ASP A 143 -7.72 -13.27 -8.72
C ASP A 143 -6.41 -13.35 -7.92
N LEU A 144 -6.43 -14.19 -6.88
CA LEU A 144 -5.31 -14.44 -5.99
C LEU A 144 -4.63 -15.76 -6.37
N PRO A 145 -3.33 -15.73 -6.72
CA PRO A 145 -2.54 -16.91 -7.10
C PRO A 145 -2.07 -17.69 -5.87
N THR A 146 -2.96 -17.87 -4.90
CA THR A 146 -2.72 -18.60 -3.65
C THR A 146 -2.60 -20.11 -3.90
N ARG A 147 -1.94 -20.77 -2.97
CA ARG A 147 -1.85 -22.23 -2.88
C ARG A 147 -2.63 -22.71 -1.66
N ALA A 148 -2.99 -23.99 -1.67
CA ALA A 148 -3.61 -24.61 -0.50
C ALA A 148 -2.73 -24.41 0.74
N GLY A 149 -3.30 -23.84 1.80
CA GLY A 149 -2.60 -23.53 3.05
C GLY A 149 -2.20 -22.07 3.23
N ASP A 150 -2.14 -21.26 2.17
CA ASP A 150 -1.80 -19.84 2.28
C ASP A 150 -2.85 -19.11 3.13
N VAL A 151 -2.39 -18.24 4.04
CA VAL A 151 -3.28 -17.42 4.87
C VAL A 151 -3.75 -16.20 4.08
N VAL A 152 -5.06 -16.04 3.94
CA VAL A 152 -5.67 -14.87 3.30
C VAL A 152 -6.55 -14.18 4.34
N SER A 153 -6.20 -12.96 4.71
CA SER A 153 -7.03 -12.15 5.61
C SER A 153 -7.77 -11.08 4.83
N ILE A 154 -9.08 -10.98 5.06
CA ILE A 154 -9.92 -9.90 4.57
C ILE A 154 -10.39 -9.08 5.77
N TYR A 155 -9.88 -7.86 5.92
CA TYR A 155 -10.23 -6.98 7.02
C TYR A 155 -11.12 -5.82 6.55
N PRO A 156 -12.38 -5.73 7.02
CA PRO A 156 -13.26 -4.62 6.70
C PRO A 156 -12.87 -3.35 7.48
N LEU A 157 -12.80 -2.20 6.81
CA LEU A 157 -12.70 -0.86 7.39
C LEU A 157 -14.06 -0.17 7.54
N ALA A 158 -15.08 -0.66 6.82
CA ALA A 158 -16.48 -0.35 6.98
C ALA A 158 -17.32 -1.59 6.60
N ALA A 159 -18.64 -1.54 6.79
CA ALA A 159 -19.52 -2.60 6.31
C ALA A 159 -19.30 -2.83 4.81
N VAL A 160 -19.08 -4.07 4.37
CA VAL A 160 -18.79 -4.46 2.98
C VAL A 160 -19.30 -5.87 2.73
N HIS A 161 -19.90 -6.12 1.57
CA HIS A 161 -20.25 -7.48 1.16
C HIS A 161 -19.16 -8.05 0.28
N GLY A 162 -18.86 -9.33 0.48
CA GLY A 162 -17.88 -10.03 -0.34
C GLY A 162 -18.35 -11.40 -0.78
N GLU A 163 -17.82 -11.83 -1.92
CA GLU A 163 -17.93 -13.19 -2.43
C GLU A 163 -16.52 -13.74 -2.62
N SER A 164 -16.33 -15.04 -2.36
CA SER A 164 -15.04 -15.66 -2.62
C SER A 164 -15.17 -17.11 -3.04
N SER A 165 -14.19 -17.58 -3.81
CA SER A 165 -13.98 -18.98 -4.13
C SER A 165 -12.56 -19.38 -3.79
N GLY A 166 -12.31 -20.66 -3.54
CA GLY A 166 -10.96 -21.15 -3.24
C GLY A 166 -10.45 -20.77 -1.84
N LEU A 167 -11.35 -20.36 -0.93
CA LEU A 167 -11.08 -20.16 0.49
C LEU A 167 -11.79 -21.25 1.33
N GLU A 168 -11.22 -21.61 2.47
CA GLU A 168 -11.76 -22.60 3.42
C GLU A 168 -13.06 -22.10 4.05
N TRP A 169 -13.16 -20.78 4.30
CA TRP A 169 -14.39 -20.11 4.71
C TRP A 169 -14.82 -19.12 3.62
N PRO A 170 -15.63 -19.55 2.63
CA PRO A 170 -16.13 -18.65 1.59
C PRO A 170 -16.90 -17.46 2.17
N LEU A 171 -16.83 -16.32 1.49
CA LEU A 171 -17.57 -15.13 1.90
C LEU A 171 -19.05 -15.22 1.49
N ASP A 172 -19.39 -15.83 0.35
CA ASP A 172 -20.77 -16.14 -0.10
C ASP A 172 -21.83 -15.03 0.15
N GLY A 173 -21.46 -13.76 -0.06
CA GLY A 173 -22.36 -12.62 0.12
C GLY A 173 -22.54 -12.18 1.58
N LEU A 174 -21.72 -12.68 2.51
CA LEU A 174 -21.69 -12.25 3.90
C LEU A 174 -21.29 -10.77 4.01
N GLU A 175 -21.95 -10.07 4.92
CA GLU A 175 -21.49 -8.75 5.36
C GLU A 175 -20.29 -8.90 6.30
N LEU A 176 -19.20 -8.22 5.98
CA LEU A 176 -18.05 -8.01 6.84
C LEU A 176 -18.12 -6.59 7.41
N SER A 177 -17.76 -6.42 8.69
CA SER A 177 -17.75 -5.11 9.37
C SER A 177 -16.68 -5.07 10.45
N PRO A 178 -16.01 -3.91 10.68
CA PRO A 178 -15.03 -3.77 11.76
C PRO A 178 -15.59 -4.12 13.15
N LEU A 179 -16.90 -3.93 13.35
CA LEU A 179 -17.60 -4.20 14.62
C LEU A 179 -18.40 -5.52 14.58
N GLY A 180 -18.31 -6.27 13.48
CA GLY A 180 -19.08 -7.48 13.25
C GLY A 180 -18.20 -8.64 12.80
N ARG A 181 -18.60 -9.30 11.72
CA ARG A 181 -17.82 -10.39 11.15
C ARG A 181 -16.56 -9.83 10.47
N LEU A 182 -15.42 -10.39 10.83
CA LEU A 182 -14.16 -10.21 10.11
C LEU A 182 -13.93 -11.38 9.15
N GLY A 183 -13.07 -11.20 8.16
CA GLY A 183 -12.59 -12.26 7.26
C GLY A 183 -11.11 -12.60 7.50
N THR A 184 -10.57 -12.31 8.69
CA THR A 184 -9.16 -12.48 9.02
C THR A 184 -8.78 -13.95 9.24
N SER A 185 -7.54 -14.30 8.89
CA SER A 185 -6.96 -15.63 9.07
C SER A 185 -7.71 -16.73 8.30
N ASN A 186 -8.29 -16.39 7.14
CA ASN A 186 -8.84 -17.38 6.22
C ASN A 186 -7.69 -18.19 5.59
N ARG A 187 -8.03 -19.32 4.96
CA ARG A 187 -7.06 -20.20 4.33
C ARG A 187 -7.45 -20.47 2.89
N ALA A 188 -6.51 -20.35 1.98
CA ALA A 188 -6.72 -20.78 0.62
C ALA A 188 -6.78 -22.31 0.53
N THR A 189 -7.70 -22.84 -0.27
CA THR A 189 -7.77 -24.25 -0.68
C THR A 189 -7.12 -24.50 -2.05
N GLY A 190 -6.68 -23.42 -2.71
CA GLY A 190 -6.05 -23.38 -4.02
C GLY A 190 -5.97 -21.93 -4.52
N PRO A 191 -5.96 -21.68 -5.84
CA PRO A 191 -6.18 -20.33 -6.36
C PRO A 191 -7.53 -19.78 -5.88
N ALA A 192 -7.50 -18.56 -5.34
CA ALA A 192 -8.68 -17.93 -4.76
C ALA A 192 -9.17 -16.78 -5.63
N THR A 193 -10.47 -16.52 -5.60
CA THR A 193 -11.04 -15.29 -6.17
C THR A 193 -11.77 -14.53 -5.07
N LEU A 194 -11.72 -13.21 -5.15
CA LEU A 194 -12.40 -12.31 -4.23
C LEU A 194 -13.16 -11.27 -5.03
N ARG A 195 -14.40 -11.00 -4.64
CA ARG A 195 -15.18 -9.84 -5.06
C ARG A 195 -15.65 -9.09 -3.84
N VAL A 196 -15.64 -7.77 -3.88
CA VAL A 196 -16.23 -6.92 -2.85
C VAL A 196 -17.02 -5.79 -3.48
N ASP A 197 -18.08 -5.35 -2.81
CA ASP A 197 -19.04 -4.38 -3.37
C ASP A 197 -18.62 -2.91 -3.20
N ARG A 198 -17.59 -2.63 -2.39
CA ARG A 198 -17.10 -1.27 -2.13
C ARG A 198 -15.64 -1.23 -1.66
N PRO A 199 -14.94 -0.07 -1.74
CA PRO A 199 -13.54 0.08 -1.35
C PRO A 199 -13.32 0.17 0.17
N ALA A 200 -13.80 -0.84 0.91
CA ALA A 200 -13.73 -0.85 2.37
C ALA A 200 -13.15 -2.16 2.93
N ALA A 201 -12.51 -2.98 2.10
CA ALA A 201 -11.88 -4.22 2.51
C ALA A 201 -10.38 -4.18 2.20
N LEU A 202 -9.55 -4.42 3.22
CA LEU A 202 -8.14 -4.69 3.06
C LEU A 202 -7.92 -6.19 2.87
N VAL A 203 -7.01 -6.54 1.99
CA VAL A 203 -6.54 -7.91 1.81
C VAL A 203 -5.10 -8.00 2.31
N MET A 204 -4.83 -9.03 3.09
CA MET A 204 -3.49 -9.34 3.59
C MET A 204 -3.15 -10.77 3.20
N VAL A 205 -2.03 -10.95 2.52
CA VAL A 205 -1.54 -12.25 2.06
C VAL A 205 -0.06 -12.40 2.39
N PRO A 206 0.50 -13.62 2.35
CA PRO A 206 1.88 -13.85 2.70
C PRO A 206 2.81 -13.10 1.76
N ARG A 207 3.91 -12.58 2.30
CA ARG A 207 4.92 -11.79 1.59
C ARG A 207 5.46 -12.47 0.31
N VAL A 208 5.54 -13.80 0.30
CA VAL A 208 6.00 -14.57 -0.87
C VAL A 208 5.12 -14.38 -2.12
N LEU A 209 3.88 -13.88 -1.96
CA LEU A 209 2.96 -13.63 -3.06
C LEU A 209 3.10 -12.23 -3.68
N ILE A 210 4.02 -11.38 -3.20
CA ILE A 210 4.19 -10.01 -3.70
C ILE A 210 4.28 -9.96 -5.25
N PRO A 211 5.16 -10.72 -5.94
CA PRO A 211 5.29 -10.60 -7.39
C PRO A 211 3.98 -10.90 -8.14
N GLN A 212 3.27 -11.92 -7.70
CA GLN A 212 2.06 -12.37 -8.36
C GLN A 212 0.85 -11.47 -8.03
N VAL A 213 0.76 -10.96 -6.80
CA VAL A 213 -0.26 -9.97 -6.43
C VAL A 213 -0.03 -8.65 -7.18
N ALA A 214 1.21 -8.20 -7.30
CA ALA A 214 1.55 -7.03 -8.11
C ALA A 214 1.10 -7.20 -9.57
N GLN A 215 1.35 -8.38 -10.15
CA GLN A 215 0.87 -8.71 -11.49
C GLN A 215 -0.67 -8.71 -11.57
N SER A 216 -1.38 -9.31 -10.59
CA SER A 216 -2.84 -9.31 -10.54
C SER A 216 -3.41 -7.90 -10.47
N LEU A 217 -2.85 -7.01 -9.65
CA LEU A 217 -3.31 -5.62 -9.52
C LEU A 217 -3.07 -4.79 -10.79
N LEU A 218 -2.07 -5.16 -11.60
CA LEU A 218 -1.78 -4.50 -12.87
C LEU A 218 -2.68 -4.99 -14.03
N GLN A 219 -3.46 -6.06 -13.84
CA GLN A 219 -4.38 -6.54 -14.87
C GLN A 219 -5.51 -5.52 -15.14
N PRO A 220 -5.98 -5.41 -16.39
CA PRO A 220 -7.13 -4.55 -16.73
C PRO A 220 -8.39 -4.87 -15.90
N ASP A 221 -8.62 -6.14 -15.60
CA ASP A 221 -9.80 -6.62 -14.87
C ASP A 221 -9.75 -6.32 -13.36
N ALA A 222 -8.56 -6.08 -12.81
CA ALA A 222 -8.38 -5.57 -11.44
C ALA A 222 -8.52 -4.04 -11.42
N ALA A 223 -9.60 -3.52 -12.03
CA ALA A 223 -9.86 -2.10 -12.11
C ALA A 223 -9.82 -1.48 -10.70
N ALA A 224 -9.04 -0.41 -10.54
CA ALA A 224 -9.11 0.36 -9.30
C ALA A 224 -10.51 0.95 -9.16
N TRP A 225 -10.91 1.25 -7.92
CA TRP A 225 -12.17 1.94 -7.70
C TRP A 225 -12.11 3.35 -8.29
N PRO A 226 -13.25 3.94 -8.67
CA PRO A 226 -13.27 5.34 -9.10
C PRO A 226 -12.78 6.24 -7.96
N VAL A 227 -12.30 7.43 -8.33
CA VAL A 227 -12.02 8.49 -7.35
C VAL A 227 -13.33 8.80 -6.61
N PRO A 228 -13.35 8.85 -5.26
CA PRO A 228 -14.54 9.24 -4.52
C PRO A 228 -15.06 10.60 -4.99
N SER A 229 -16.38 10.77 -5.06
CA SER A 229 -16.97 12.10 -5.22
C SER A 229 -16.75 12.88 -3.93
N GLU A 230 -16.30 14.14 -4.05
CA GLU A 230 -16.20 15.08 -2.91
C GLU A 230 -17.58 15.43 -2.33
#